data_AF-A0A5J4YN87-F1
#
_entry.id   AF-A0A5J4YN87-F1
#
_cell.length_a   1.000
_cell.length_b   1.000
_cell.length_c   1.000
_cell.angle_alpha   90.00
_cell.angle_beta   90.00
_cell.angle_gamma   90.00
#
_symmetry.space_group_name_H-M   'P 1'
#
loop_
_entity.id
_entity.type
_entity.pdbx_description
1 polymer ?
#
loop_
_entity_poly.entity_id
_entity_poly.type
_entity_poly.pdbx_seq_one_letter_code
_entity_poly.pdbx_strand_id
1 'polypeptide(L)'
;MLARWYWPLLVRKHIADTPRWIRAHATSHGKREIEQAGPLDVGVEVWPAQPQDSVPCASASGWGDEDDLLGPFFAIRRGVDKFRGVVVREGEFRCLLRRDSENYGRTTKTLKQAIGFCLAPGTRADRYREPAHYIGFRGGADGARGVIVSGNVAKGVLERVSAPTLQKLAFSNMTQALLFCEQADTRGTEWQGLTSSVRFLARNPRLSTPRLIDHFLIRSVHARFPQDP
;
A
#
# COMPACT_ATOMS: atom_id res chain seq x y z
N MET A 1 -26.01 -12.10 50.42
CA MET A 1 -25.60 -13.39 49.83
C MET A 1 -24.43 -13.13 48.91
N LEU A 2 -23.23 -13.54 49.34
CA LEU A 2 -21.93 -13.26 48.71
C LEU A 2 -21.43 -14.53 48.02
N ALA A 3 -21.19 -14.48 46.71
CA ALA A 3 -20.51 -15.56 45.99
C ALA A 3 -19.05 -15.17 45.76
N ARG A 4 -18.18 -15.67 46.65
CA ARG A 4 -16.71 -15.65 46.51
C ARG A 4 -16.30 -16.74 45.52
N TRP A 5 -15.63 -16.35 44.44
CA TRP A 5 -14.97 -17.29 43.53
C TRP A 5 -13.56 -17.57 44.03
N TYR A 6 -13.31 -18.83 44.38
CA TYR A 6 -12.02 -19.40 44.75
C TYR A 6 -11.28 -19.80 43.46
N TRP A 7 -10.05 -19.33 43.28
CA TRP A 7 -9.13 -19.83 42.25
C TRP A 7 -8.06 -20.69 42.92
N PRO A 8 -7.86 -21.96 42.53
CA PRO A 8 -6.82 -22.77 43.12
C PRO A 8 -5.45 -22.43 42.52
N LEU A 9 -4.53 -22.05 43.42
CA LEU A 9 -3.08 -22.08 43.25
C LEU A 9 -2.58 -23.52 43.23
N LEU A 10 -2.01 -23.98 42.12
CA LEU A 10 -1.06 -25.11 41.97
C LEU A 10 -0.86 -25.26 40.45
N VAL A 11 0.34 -25.19 39.85
CA VAL A 11 1.51 -26.02 40.09
C VAL A 11 2.76 -25.26 39.62
N ARG A 12 3.72 -25.06 40.54
CA ARG A 12 5.15 -24.89 40.20
C ARG A 12 5.73 -26.28 39.93
N LYS A 13 6.24 -26.53 38.72
CA LYS A 13 7.22 -27.58 38.48
C LYS A 13 8.36 -27.05 37.62
N HIS A 14 9.54 -27.10 38.23
CA HIS A 14 10.89 -27.17 37.68
C HIS A 14 11.04 -27.14 36.15
N ILE A 15 11.66 -26.07 35.64
CA ILE A 15 12.60 -26.16 34.53
C ILE A 15 13.94 -25.69 35.10
N ALA A 16 14.72 -26.67 35.55
CA ALA A 16 16.13 -26.49 35.87
C ALA A 16 16.93 -26.55 34.57
N ASP A 17 17.95 -25.70 34.51
CA ASP A 17 19.20 -25.88 33.77
C ASP A 17 19.13 -26.16 32.27
N THR A 18 18.98 -25.08 31.49
CA THR A 18 19.55 -25.03 30.14
C THR A 18 20.80 -24.16 30.15
N PRO A 19 21.99 -24.66 29.74
CA PRO A 19 23.24 -23.92 29.76
C PRO A 19 23.16 -22.62 28.94
N ARG A 20 23.55 -21.50 29.57
CA ARG A 20 23.44 -20.13 29.05
C ARG A 20 24.35 -19.78 27.85
N TRP A 21 25.17 -20.70 27.35
CA TRP A 21 26.21 -20.41 26.35
C TRP A 21 25.91 -20.90 24.92
N ILE A 22 24.80 -21.61 24.67
CA ILE A 22 24.37 -22.01 23.31
C ILE A 22 23.23 -21.12 22.77
N ARG A 23 23.22 -19.83 23.13
CA ARG A 23 22.24 -18.84 22.65
C ARG A 23 22.85 -17.56 22.09
N ALA A 24 24.12 -17.59 21.68
CA ALA A 24 24.83 -16.41 21.20
C ALA A 24 25.43 -16.52 19.78
N HIS A 25 25.10 -17.56 19.00
CA HIS A 25 25.69 -17.75 17.66
C HIS A 25 24.69 -17.89 16.49
N ALA A 26 23.40 -17.57 16.69
CA ALA A 26 22.37 -17.77 15.65
C ALA A 26 21.61 -16.51 15.19
N THR A 27 22.05 -15.29 15.51
CA THR A 27 21.24 -14.07 15.19
C THR A 27 21.98 -12.88 14.59
N SER A 28 23.26 -12.95 14.22
CA SER A 28 23.99 -11.77 13.69
C SER A 28 24.37 -11.80 12.21
N HIS A 29 24.28 -12.94 11.51
CA HIS A 29 24.76 -13.03 10.11
C HIS A 29 23.68 -13.01 9.01
N GLY A 30 22.39 -12.95 9.32
CA GLY A 30 21.32 -13.00 8.31
C GLY A 30 20.69 -11.66 7.91
N LYS A 31 21.23 -10.51 8.34
CA LYS A 31 20.53 -9.21 8.26
C LYS A 31 21.13 -8.17 7.32
N ARG A 32 22.11 -8.51 6.48
CA ARG A 32 22.89 -7.50 5.73
C ARG A 32 22.86 -7.56 4.21
N GLU A 33 22.00 -8.38 3.59
CA GLU A 33 22.10 -8.65 2.15
C GLU A 33 20.86 -8.30 1.31
N ILE A 34 19.90 -7.50 1.80
CA ILE A 34 18.61 -7.29 1.08
C ILE A 34 18.38 -5.85 0.60
N GLU A 35 19.21 -4.85 0.97
CA GLU A 35 18.89 -3.44 0.67
C GLU A 35 19.65 -2.80 -0.50
N GLN A 36 20.27 -3.60 -1.38
CA GLN A 36 20.79 -3.10 -2.66
C GLN A 36 20.10 -3.77 -3.86
N ALA A 37 18.78 -3.95 -3.76
CA ALA A 37 17.99 -4.15 -4.97
C ALA A 37 18.13 -2.85 -5.79
N GLY A 38 18.90 -2.92 -6.88
CA GLY A 38 19.02 -1.83 -7.84
C GLY A 38 17.66 -1.43 -8.42
N PRO A 39 17.62 -0.39 -9.27
CA PRO A 39 16.39 0.07 -9.90
C PRO A 39 15.64 -1.12 -10.52
N LEU A 40 14.33 -1.13 -10.33
CA LEU A 40 13.40 -2.20 -10.72
C LEU A 40 13.50 -2.51 -12.23
N ASP A 41 14.45 -3.37 -12.62
CA ASP A 41 14.62 -3.83 -14.00
C ASP A 41 13.63 -4.96 -14.35
N VAL A 42 12.34 -4.67 -14.16
CA VAL A 42 11.23 -5.57 -14.48
C VAL A 42 10.43 -5.08 -15.69
N GLY A 43 10.96 -4.10 -16.42
CA GLY A 43 10.30 -3.48 -17.57
C GLY A 43 8.91 -2.94 -17.24
N VAL A 44 8.76 -2.30 -16.07
CA VAL A 44 7.50 -1.71 -15.62
C VAL A 44 7.47 -0.24 -16.01
N GLU A 45 6.40 0.18 -16.68
CA GLU A 45 6.19 1.59 -17.01
C GLU A 45 5.86 2.40 -15.75
N VAL A 46 6.53 3.53 -15.55
CA VAL A 46 6.26 4.43 -14.42
C VAL A 46 5.08 5.34 -14.76
N TRP A 47 4.11 5.41 -13.85
CA TRP A 47 2.90 6.22 -14.00
C TRP A 47 2.83 7.36 -12.97
N PRO A 48 2.49 8.59 -13.41
CA PRO A 48 2.30 9.01 -14.80
C PRO A 48 3.64 9.07 -15.55
N ALA A 49 3.64 8.75 -16.84
CA ALA A 49 4.85 8.76 -17.68
C ALA A 49 5.48 10.15 -17.83
N GLN A 50 4.69 11.22 -17.64
CA GLN A 50 5.15 12.60 -17.58
C GLN A 50 4.62 13.28 -16.31
N PRO A 51 5.42 14.18 -15.68
CA PRO A 51 4.94 15.02 -14.59
C PRO A 51 3.68 15.76 -15.04
N GLN A 52 2.60 15.68 -14.26
CA GLN A 52 1.27 16.23 -14.61
C GLN A 52 1.21 17.76 -14.65
N ASP A 53 2.34 18.45 -14.60
CA ASP A 53 2.41 19.92 -14.56
C ASP A 53 2.06 20.59 -15.91
N SER A 54 1.92 19.82 -16.99
CA SER A 54 1.73 20.39 -18.35
C SER A 54 0.54 19.86 -19.14
N VAL A 55 -0.27 18.94 -18.60
CA VAL A 55 -1.48 18.48 -19.29
C VAL A 55 -2.67 19.06 -18.52
N PRO A 56 -3.28 20.17 -18.99
CA PRO A 56 -4.65 20.46 -18.61
C PRO A 56 -5.42 19.19 -18.88
N CYS A 57 -5.98 18.55 -17.86
CA CYS A 57 -6.90 17.42 -18.03
C CYS A 57 -7.98 17.94 -18.98
N ALA A 58 -7.82 17.67 -20.27
CA ALA A 58 -8.69 18.17 -21.31
C ALA A 58 -10.01 17.43 -21.11
N SER A 59 -10.87 18.08 -20.33
CA SER A 59 -12.29 18.20 -20.58
C SER A 59 -12.89 16.97 -21.25
N ALA A 60 -12.96 15.85 -20.53
CA ALA A 60 -13.97 14.85 -20.80
C ALA A 60 -15.33 15.48 -20.45
N SER A 61 -15.82 16.24 -21.43
CA SER A 61 -17.17 16.75 -21.64
C SER A 61 -18.22 16.32 -20.61
N GLY A 62 -18.67 17.29 -19.80
CA GLY A 62 -20.06 17.33 -19.33
C GLY A 62 -20.37 16.79 -17.94
N TRP A 63 -19.38 16.54 -17.08
CA TRP A 63 -19.63 16.38 -15.64
C TRP A 63 -19.39 17.73 -14.99
N GLY A 64 -20.48 18.34 -14.53
CA GLY A 64 -20.53 19.71 -14.02
C GLY A 64 -19.36 20.07 -13.10
N ASP A 65 -18.96 21.33 -13.19
CA ASP A 65 -17.98 21.98 -12.33
C ASP A 65 -18.09 21.47 -10.88
N GLU A 66 -16.94 21.07 -10.35
CA GLU A 66 -16.69 21.13 -8.91
C GLU A 66 -17.69 20.38 -8.03
N ASP A 67 -17.76 19.07 -8.20
CA ASP A 67 -18.07 18.16 -7.08
C ASP A 67 -16.89 18.25 -6.09
N ASP A 68 -16.83 19.39 -5.40
CA ASP A 68 -15.87 19.73 -4.37
C ASP A 68 -16.16 18.84 -3.19
N LEU A 69 -15.51 17.67 -3.20
CA LEU A 69 -15.46 16.81 -2.04
C LEU A 69 -15.12 17.68 -0.81
N LEU A 70 -16.09 17.81 0.07
CA LEU A 70 -15.89 18.54 1.32
C LEU A 70 -14.98 17.69 2.20
N GLY A 71 -13.90 18.31 2.68
CA GLY A 71 -12.98 17.66 3.61
C GLY A 71 -13.65 17.29 4.95
N PRO A 72 -12.92 16.63 5.86
CA PRO A 72 -11.46 16.51 5.85
C PRO A 72 -10.93 15.43 4.91
N PHE A 73 -9.67 15.60 4.49
CA PHE A 73 -8.89 14.59 3.79
C PHE A 73 -7.73 14.13 4.67
N PHE A 74 -7.33 12.87 4.53
CA PHE A 74 -6.32 12.27 5.37
C PHE A 74 -5.15 11.78 4.51
N ALA A 75 -4.06 12.54 4.51
CA ALA A 75 -2.88 12.24 3.71
C ALA A 75 -1.86 11.44 4.53
N ILE A 76 -1.33 10.36 3.95
CA ILE A 76 -0.36 9.48 4.58
C ILE A 76 0.88 9.42 3.70
N ARG A 77 2.03 9.76 4.27
CA ARG A 77 3.34 9.63 3.63
C ARG A 77 4.01 8.29 3.93
N ARG A 78 3.81 7.81 5.15
CA ARG A 78 4.32 6.54 5.67
C ARG A 78 3.25 5.92 6.54
N GLY A 79 2.72 4.79 6.12
CA GLY A 79 1.76 4.01 6.90
C GLY A 79 2.16 2.55 6.96
N VAL A 80 1.31 1.76 7.61
CA VAL A 80 1.36 0.29 7.62
C VAL A 80 1.52 -0.24 6.20
N ASP A 81 2.30 -1.32 6.03
CA ASP A 81 2.63 -1.91 4.73
C ASP A 81 3.26 -0.92 3.74
N LYS A 82 3.95 0.11 4.26
CA LYS A 82 4.52 1.21 3.47
C LYS A 82 3.44 1.98 2.70
N PHE A 83 2.20 2.05 3.20
CA PHE A 83 1.15 2.82 2.54
C PHE A 83 1.56 4.29 2.38
N ARG A 84 1.39 4.81 1.16
CA ARG A 84 1.48 6.23 0.82
C ARG A 84 0.28 6.55 -0.04
N GLY A 85 -0.45 7.61 0.30
CA GLY A 85 -1.66 7.98 -0.43
C GLY A 85 -2.54 8.93 0.36
N VAL A 86 -3.75 9.12 -0.16
CA VAL A 86 -4.80 9.90 0.50
C VAL A 86 -5.99 8.97 0.73
N VAL A 87 -6.55 9.01 1.94
CA VAL A 87 -7.79 8.32 2.30
C VAL A 87 -8.84 9.35 2.72
N VAL A 88 -10.11 8.96 2.56
CA VAL A 88 -11.26 9.86 2.78
C VAL A 88 -11.83 9.69 4.19
N ARG A 89 -11.72 8.50 4.78
CA ARG A 89 -12.32 8.19 6.09
C ARG A 89 -11.29 8.22 7.21
N GLU A 90 -11.67 8.81 8.33
CA GLU A 90 -10.82 8.89 9.51
C GLU A 90 -10.48 7.49 10.07
N GLY A 91 -11.42 6.55 10.05
CA GLY A 91 -11.19 5.18 10.51
C GLY A 91 -10.07 4.49 9.75
N GLU A 92 -9.96 4.73 8.44
CA GLU A 92 -8.88 4.20 7.61
C GLU A 92 -7.56 4.87 7.92
N PHE A 93 -7.56 6.20 8.10
CA PHE A 93 -6.38 6.95 8.49
C PHE A 93 -5.78 6.42 9.79
N ARG A 94 -6.61 6.22 10.81
CA ARG A 94 -6.16 5.63 12.10
C ARG A 94 -5.68 4.19 11.94
N CYS A 95 -6.32 3.39 11.10
CA CYS A 95 -5.91 2.02 10.82
C CYS A 95 -4.52 1.95 10.15
N LEU A 96 -4.26 2.85 9.21
CA LEU A 96 -3.03 2.90 8.43
C LEU A 96 -1.88 3.62 9.15
N LEU A 97 -2.16 4.40 10.19
CA LEU A 97 -1.17 5.05 11.07
C LEU A 97 -0.98 4.34 12.43
N ARG A 98 -1.33 3.05 12.56
CA ARG A 98 -1.12 2.29 13.82
C ARG A 98 0.26 2.59 14.43
N ARG A 99 0.34 2.60 15.78
CA ARG A 99 1.36 3.18 16.70
C ARG A 99 2.83 2.79 16.46
N ASP A 100 3.30 2.92 15.23
CA ASP A 100 4.71 2.93 14.88
C ASP A 100 5.16 4.39 14.82
N SER A 101 6.28 4.70 15.48
CA SER A 101 6.89 6.02 15.47
C SER A 101 7.32 6.47 14.06
N GLU A 102 7.48 5.53 13.12
CA GLU A 102 7.88 5.85 11.75
C GLU A 102 6.70 6.30 10.86
N ASN A 103 5.46 5.98 11.27
CA ASN A 103 4.26 6.33 10.53
C ASN A 103 3.99 7.83 10.57
N TYR A 104 3.68 8.40 9.41
CA TYR A 104 3.53 9.85 9.24
C TYR A 104 2.38 10.16 8.29
N GLY A 105 1.41 10.90 8.81
CA GLY A 105 0.26 11.40 8.08
C GLY A 105 -0.29 12.67 8.71
N ARG A 106 -1.19 13.34 7.98
CA ARG A 106 -1.80 14.60 8.39
C ARG A 106 -3.21 14.73 7.82
N THR A 107 -4.10 15.31 8.63
CA THR A 107 -5.42 15.76 8.19
C THR A 107 -5.33 17.13 7.51
N THR A 108 -5.94 17.28 6.35
CA THR A 108 -5.99 18.53 5.58
C THR A 108 -7.43 18.91 5.25
N LYS A 109 -7.66 20.20 4.96
CA LYS A 109 -9.00 20.71 4.64
C LYS A 109 -9.37 20.45 3.19
N THR A 110 -8.40 20.49 2.28
CA THR A 110 -8.61 20.32 0.84
C THR A 110 -7.85 19.13 0.29
N LEU A 111 -8.36 18.57 -0.81
CA LEU A 111 -7.73 17.46 -1.53
C LEU A 111 -6.38 17.87 -2.12
N LYS A 112 -6.28 19.10 -2.65
CA LYS A 112 -5.02 19.66 -3.14
C LYS A 112 -3.93 19.66 -2.08
N GLN A 113 -4.25 20.05 -0.84
CA GLN A 113 -3.31 19.99 0.28
C GLN A 113 -2.92 18.56 0.64
N ALA A 114 -3.87 17.62 0.62
CA ALA A 114 -3.60 16.22 0.91
C ALA A 114 -2.63 15.59 -0.10
N ILE A 115 -2.90 15.81 -1.40
CA ILE A 115 -2.07 15.35 -2.51
C ILE A 115 -0.68 15.97 -2.45
N GLY A 116 -0.61 17.30 -2.29
CA GLY A 116 0.66 18.01 -2.15
C GLY A 116 1.48 17.50 -0.98
N PHE A 117 0.84 17.26 0.17
CA PHE A 117 1.51 16.64 1.32
C PHE A 117 2.03 15.24 0.97
N CYS A 118 1.18 14.37 0.43
CA CYS A 118 1.53 12.98 0.11
C CYS A 118 2.69 12.88 -0.88
N LEU A 119 2.68 13.68 -1.95
CA LEU A 119 3.63 13.59 -3.04
C LEU A 119 4.89 14.43 -2.82
N ALA A 120 4.86 15.43 -1.94
CA ALA A 120 6.02 16.28 -1.73
C ALA A 120 7.26 15.45 -1.34
N PRO A 121 8.45 15.87 -1.81
CA PRO A 121 9.68 15.15 -1.57
C PRO A 121 9.89 14.96 -0.06
N GLY A 122 10.51 13.85 0.28
CA GLY A 122 10.90 13.58 1.65
C GLY A 122 11.92 14.60 2.15
N THR A 123 12.16 14.60 3.46
CA THR A 123 13.23 15.40 4.09
C THR A 123 14.61 15.00 3.55
N ARG A 124 15.67 15.74 3.87
CA ARG A 124 17.05 15.34 3.49
C ARG A 124 17.40 13.91 3.91
N ALA A 125 16.88 13.44 5.05
CA ALA A 125 17.07 12.05 5.50
C ALA A 125 16.34 11.04 4.60
N ASP A 126 15.19 11.43 4.03
CA ASP A 126 14.42 10.59 3.12
C ASP A 126 14.98 10.61 1.67
N ARG A 127 15.83 11.58 1.30
CA ARG A 127 16.40 11.67 -0.07
C ARG A 127 17.23 10.46 -0.47
N TYR A 128 17.76 9.73 0.50
CA TYR A 128 18.53 8.51 0.24
C TYR A 128 17.65 7.26 0.08
N ARG A 129 16.34 7.36 0.36
CA ARG A 129 15.38 6.31 0.02
C ARG A 129 14.74 6.70 -1.30
N GLU A 130 14.97 5.90 -2.33
CA GLU A 130 14.19 6.03 -3.56
C GLU A 130 12.69 6.03 -3.21
N PRO A 131 11.89 6.89 -3.87
CA PRO A 131 10.45 6.89 -3.64
C PRO A 131 9.93 5.47 -3.86
N ALA A 132 9.27 4.92 -2.85
CA ALA A 132 8.72 3.58 -2.95
C ALA A 132 7.77 3.52 -4.15
N HIS A 133 8.16 2.76 -5.17
CA HIS A 133 7.31 2.48 -6.31
C HIS A 133 6.36 1.34 -5.95
N TYR A 134 5.07 1.55 -6.19
CA TYR A 134 4.04 0.53 -6.04
C TYR A 134 3.79 -0.08 -7.41
N ILE A 135 4.23 -1.31 -7.64
CA ILE A 135 3.98 -2.02 -8.89
C ILE A 135 2.58 -2.62 -8.81
N GLY A 136 1.63 -2.01 -9.50
CA GLY A 136 0.32 -2.59 -9.75
C GLY A 136 0.37 -3.45 -11.01
N PHE A 137 -0.27 -4.63 -10.97
CA PHE A 137 -0.49 -5.45 -12.15
C PHE A 137 -1.93 -5.97 -12.21
N ARG A 138 -2.41 -6.26 -13.43
CA ARG A 138 -3.74 -6.83 -13.70
C ARG A 138 -3.76 -7.58 -15.03
N GLY A 139 -4.77 -8.44 -15.24
CA GLY A 139 -4.89 -9.25 -16.44
C GLY A 139 -3.79 -10.32 -16.56
N GLY A 140 -3.23 -10.76 -15.43
CA GLY A 140 -2.27 -11.86 -15.39
C GLY A 140 -2.92 -13.22 -15.62
N ALA A 141 -2.10 -14.29 -15.60
CA ALA A 141 -2.58 -15.66 -15.69
C ALA A 141 -3.69 -15.93 -14.66
N ASP A 142 -4.76 -16.62 -15.08
CA ASP A 142 -5.96 -16.89 -14.28
C ASP A 142 -6.63 -15.64 -13.66
N GLY A 143 -6.53 -14.49 -14.34
CA GLY A 143 -7.10 -13.23 -13.85
C GLY A 143 -6.29 -12.57 -12.73
N ALA A 144 -5.05 -13.01 -12.49
CA ALA A 144 -4.25 -12.51 -11.39
C ALA A 144 -4.02 -11.00 -11.46
N ARG A 145 -4.18 -10.34 -10.31
CA ARG A 145 -3.92 -8.91 -10.11
C ARG A 145 -3.42 -8.63 -8.70
N GLY A 146 -2.68 -7.53 -8.53
CA GLY A 146 -2.16 -7.18 -7.21
C GLY A 146 -1.20 -6.00 -7.22
N VAL A 147 -0.80 -5.61 -6.02
CA VAL A 147 0.16 -4.53 -5.75
C VAL A 147 1.39 -5.11 -5.08
N ILE A 148 2.57 -4.72 -5.55
CA ILE A 148 3.87 -5.18 -5.05
C ILE A 148 4.71 -3.96 -4.68
N VAL A 149 5.38 -4.03 -3.52
CA VAL A 149 6.21 -2.92 -3.00
C VAL A 149 7.71 -3.29 -2.96
N SER A 150 8.05 -4.57 -3.08
CA SER A 150 9.44 -5.06 -3.06
C SER A 150 9.86 -5.55 -4.43
N GLY A 151 11.02 -5.10 -4.92
CA GLY A 151 11.55 -5.53 -6.21
C GLY A 151 11.84 -7.03 -6.31
N ASN A 152 12.35 -7.63 -5.23
CA ASN A 152 12.59 -9.07 -5.17
C ASN A 152 11.29 -9.86 -5.29
N VAL A 153 10.21 -9.37 -4.67
CA VAL A 153 8.88 -9.97 -4.81
C VAL A 153 8.34 -9.74 -6.22
N ALA A 154 8.57 -8.56 -6.80
CA ALA A 154 8.08 -8.20 -8.13
C ALA A 154 8.60 -9.15 -9.21
N LYS A 155 9.90 -9.44 -9.23
CA LYS A 155 10.49 -10.37 -10.21
C LYS A 155 9.81 -11.75 -10.17
N GLY A 156 9.79 -12.38 -9.00
CA GLY A 156 9.22 -13.72 -8.85
C GLY A 156 7.70 -13.77 -9.07
N VAL A 157 6.97 -12.72 -8.71
CA VAL A 157 5.52 -12.66 -8.94
C VAL A 157 5.20 -12.44 -10.42
N LEU A 158 5.85 -11.49 -11.08
CA LEU A 158 5.56 -11.14 -12.48
C LEU A 158 5.88 -12.30 -13.43
N GLU A 159 6.89 -13.13 -13.14
CA GLU A 159 7.15 -14.37 -13.87
C GLU A 159 5.99 -15.38 -13.73
N ARG A 160 5.40 -15.51 -12.53
CA ARG A 160 4.29 -16.45 -12.26
C ARG A 160 2.96 -16.05 -12.88
N VAL A 161 2.71 -14.74 -13.02
CA VAL A 161 1.43 -14.22 -13.54
C VAL A 161 1.50 -13.81 -15.00
N SER A 162 2.56 -14.20 -15.70
CA SER A 162 2.80 -13.85 -17.10
C SER A 162 1.64 -14.30 -18.00
N ALA A 163 1.06 -13.35 -18.73
CA ALA A 163 -0.01 -13.57 -19.71
C ALA A 163 0.03 -12.50 -20.79
N PRO A 164 -0.50 -12.74 -22.01
CA PRO A 164 -0.56 -11.73 -23.07
C PRO A 164 -1.33 -10.46 -22.69
N THR A 165 -2.27 -10.57 -21.75
CA THR A 165 -3.11 -9.49 -21.25
C THR A 165 -2.52 -8.76 -20.04
N LEU A 166 -1.34 -9.18 -19.55
CA LEU A 166 -0.73 -8.64 -18.34
C LEU A 166 -0.36 -7.16 -18.53
N GLN A 167 -1.00 -6.30 -17.76
CA GLN A 167 -0.64 -4.89 -17.63
C GLN A 167 0.10 -4.68 -16.32
N LYS A 168 1.20 -3.93 -16.33
CA LYS A 168 2.02 -3.62 -15.15
C LYS A 168 2.44 -2.16 -15.17
N LEU A 169 2.17 -1.44 -14.08
CA LEU A 169 2.47 -0.02 -13.92
C LEU A 169 3.08 0.24 -12.54
N ALA A 170 4.04 1.16 -12.46
CA ALA A 170 4.66 1.59 -11.22
C ALA A 170 4.11 2.96 -10.81
N PHE A 171 3.45 3.03 -9.65
CA PHE A 171 2.83 4.24 -9.13
C PHE A 171 3.67 4.88 -8.03
N SER A 172 3.56 6.20 -7.87
CA SER A 172 4.19 6.97 -6.77
C SER A 172 3.41 6.92 -5.44
N ASN A 173 2.21 6.36 -5.46
CA ASN A 173 1.34 6.17 -4.30
C ASN A 173 0.53 4.88 -4.44
N MET A 174 0.19 4.27 -3.31
CA MET A 174 -0.54 3.02 -3.25
C MET A 174 -2.02 3.20 -3.59
N THR A 175 -2.62 4.38 -3.33
CA THR A 175 -4.03 4.64 -3.65
C THR A 175 -4.34 4.38 -5.13
N GLN A 176 -3.53 4.88 -6.05
CA GLN A 176 -3.69 4.63 -7.48
C GLN A 176 -3.44 3.16 -7.85
N ALA A 177 -2.40 2.54 -7.28
CA ALA A 177 -2.10 1.13 -7.54
C ALA A 177 -3.23 0.20 -7.12
N LEU A 178 -3.87 0.47 -5.98
CA LEU A 178 -5.02 -0.30 -5.50
C LEU A 178 -6.23 -0.15 -6.44
N LEU A 179 -6.53 1.07 -6.90
CA LEU A 179 -7.62 1.26 -7.84
C LEU A 179 -7.33 0.70 -9.24
N PHE A 180 -6.07 0.72 -9.66
CA PHE A 180 -5.67 0.08 -10.92
C PHE A 180 -6.04 -1.41 -10.93
N CYS A 181 -5.83 -2.11 -9.80
CA CYS A 181 -6.24 -3.49 -9.62
C CYS A 181 -7.76 -3.64 -9.42
N GLU A 182 -8.39 -2.81 -8.59
CA GLU A 182 -9.85 -2.86 -8.35
C GLU A 182 -10.66 -2.66 -9.63
N GLN A 183 -10.21 -1.78 -10.52
CA GLN A 183 -10.88 -1.46 -11.77
C GLN A 183 -10.43 -2.35 -12.95
N ALA A 184 -9.74 -3.46 -12.67
CA ALA A 184 -9.46 -4.47 -13.68
C ALA A 184 -10.75 -4.94 -14.34
N ASP A 185 -10.69 -5.17 -15.65
CA ASP A 185 -11.83 -5.62 -16.48
C ASP A 185 -13.05 -4.68 -16.50
N THR A 186 -12.90 -3.47 -15.97
CA THR A 186 -13.87 -2.38 -16.12
C THR A 186 -13.38 -1.36 -17.15
N ARG A 187 -14.28 -0.47 -17.58
CA ARG A 187 -13.92 0.72 -18.37
C ARG A 187 -13.43 1.89 -17.50
N GLY A 188 -13.28 1.68 -16.19
CA GLY A 188 -12.86 2.69 -15.23
C GLY A 188 -11.42 3.14 -15.44
N THR A 189 -11.22 4.45 -15.35
CA THR A 189 -9.92 5.12 -15.54
C THR A 189 -9.57 6.03 -14.36
N GLU A 190 -10.32 5.96 -13.27
CA GLU A 190 -10.16 6.81 -12.09
C GLU A 190 -8.81 6.59 -11.39
N TRP A 191 -8.16 5.45 -11.60
CA TRP A 191 -6.79 5.17 -11.18
C TRP A 191 -5.73 6.06 -11.86
N GLN A 192 -6.02 6.66 -13.02
CA GLN A 192 -5.04 7.44 -13.80
C GLN A 192 -4.54 8.70 -13.09
N GLY A 193 -5.35 9.29 -12.21
CA GLY A 193 -4.99 10.46 -11.43
C GLY A 193 -5.34 10.29 -9.95
N LEU A 194 -4.45 10.72 -9.05
CA LEU A 194 -4.69 10.60 -7.61
C LEU A 194 -5.96 11.35 -7.17
N THR A 195 -6.25 12.51 -7.76
CA THR A 195 -7.50 13.24 -7.51
C THR A 195 -8.73 12.40 -7.88
N SER A 196 -8.74 11.82 -9.08
CA SER A 196 -9.84 10.97 -9.56
C SER A 196 -9.98 9.71 -8.72
N SER A 197 -8.87 9.13 -8.29
CA SER A 197 -8.84 7.95 -7.42
C SER A 197 -9.48 8.23 -6.06
N VAL A 198 -9.14 9.37 -5.43
CA VAL A 198 -9.74 9.75 -4.15
C VAL A 198 -11.23 10.03 -4.30
N ARG A 199 -11.65 10.67 -5.40
CA ARG A 199 -13.07 10.87 -5.72
C ARG A 199 -13.83 9.57 -5.90
N PHE A 200 -13.24 8.62 -6.61
CA PHE A 200 -13.83 7.29 -6.77
C PHE A 200 -14.04 6.59 -5.43
N LEU A 201 -13.02 6.61 -4.55
CA LEU A 201 -13.14 6.02 -3.21
C LEU A 201 -14.18 6.72 -2.32
N ALA A 202 -14.31 8.05 -2.43
CA ALA A 202 -15.33 8.80 -1.71
C ALA A 202 -16.75 8.41 -2.13
N ARG A 203 -16.98 8.22 -3.45
CA ARG A 203 -18.27 7.81 -4.01
C ARG A 203 -18.61 6.33 -3.79
N ASN A 204 -17.61 5.50 -3.47
CA ASN A 204 -17.77 4.07 -3.25
C ASN A 204 -17.45 3.69 -1.80
N PRO A 205 -18.33 4.01 -0.83
CA PRO A 205 -18.03 3.85 0.59
C PRO A 205 -17.80 2.39 1.03
N ARG A 206 -18.24 1.42 0.22
CA ARG A 206 -18.01 -0.02 0.44
C ARG A 206 -16.56 -0.42 0.18
N LEU A 207 -15.85 0.32 -0.66
CA LEU A 207 -14.43 0.11 -0.94
C LEU A 207 -13.61 0.80 0.13
N SER A 208 -13.07 0.03 1.07
CA SER A 208 -12.17 0.55 2.10
C SER A 208 -10.71 0.29 1.74
N THR A 209 -9.84 1.29 1.85
CA THR A 209 -8.41 1.18 1.57
C THR A 209 -7.74 0.03 2.36
N PRO A 210 -8.01 -0.18 3.67
CA PRO A 210 -7.45 -1.32 4.38
C PRO A 210 -7.87 -2.68 3.78
N ARG A 211 -9.12 -2.82 3.32
CA ARG A 211 -9.57 -4.04 2.62
C ARG A 211 -8.90 -4.21 1.26
N LEU A 212 -8.76 -3.13 0.49
CA LEU A 212 -8.06 -3.18 -0.79
C LEU A 212 -6.59 -3.60 -0.61
N ILE A 213 -5.92 -3.11 0.45
CA ILE A 213 -4.56 -3.55 0.80
C ILE A 213 -4.56 -5.03 1.16
N ASP A 214 -5.45 -5.47 2.05
CA ASP A 214 -5.52 -6.88 2.46
C ASP A 214 -5.77 -7.81 1.27
N HIS A 215 -6.60 -7.37 0.32
CA HIS A 215 -6.94 -8.13 -0.86
C HIS A 215 -5.82 -8.13 -1.91
N PHE A 216 -5.27 -6.97 -2.28
CA PHE A 216 -4.36 -6.85 -3.42
C PHE A 216 -2.88 -6.86 -3.09
N LEU A 217 -2.47 -6.59 -1.84
CA LEU A 217 -1.05 -6.47 -1.51
C LEU A 217 -0.35 -7.83 -1.45
N ILE A 218 0.57 -8.04 -2.38
CA ILE A 218 1.38 -9.25 -2.49
C ILE A 218 2.68 -9.06 -1.70
N ARG A 219 2.77 -9.74 -0.55
CA ARG A 219 3.90 -9.62 0.39
C ARG A 219 5.00 -10.67 0.16
N SER A 220 4.73 -11.71 -0.63
CA SER A 220 5.62 -12.86 -0.84
C SER A 220 5.52 -13.38 -2.26
N VAL A 221 6.63 -13.91 -2.79
CA VAL A 221 6.70 -14.56 -4.10
C VAL A 221 5.76 -15.77 -4.19
N HIS A 222 5.40 -16.40 -3.07
CA HIS A 222 4.50 -17.57 -3.03
C HIS A 222 3.07 -17.24 -2.59
N ALA A 223 2.74 -15.96 -2.46
CA ALA A 223 1.37 -15.57 -2.13
C ALA A 223 0.39 -16.08 -3.20
N ARG A 224 -0.82 -16.37 -2.75
CA ARG A 224 -1.96 -16.61 -3.64
C ARG A 224 -2.41 -15.27 -4.21
N PHE A 225 -2.83 -15.29 -5.46
CA PHE A 225 -3.38 -14.10 -6.12
C PHE A 225 -4.88 -14.06 -5.88
N PRO A 226 -5.46 -12.87 -5.68
CA PRO A 226 -6.88 -12.66 -5.87
C PRO A 226 -7.27 -13.20 -7.25
N GLN A 227 -8.20 -14.15 -7.24
CA GLN A 227 -8.90 -14.57 -8.44
C GLN A 227 -10.22 -13.80 -8.46
N ASP A 228 -10.64 -13.36 -9.64
CA ASP A 228 -12.01 -12.91 -9.82
C ASP A 228 -12.97 -14.08 -9.54
N PRO A 229 -14.15 -13.81 -8.95
CA PRO A 229 -15.22 -14.80 -8.87
C PRO A 229 -15.73 -15.23 -10.25
#